data_AF-A0A9D7PWE5-F1
#
_entry.id   AF-A0A9D7PWE5-F1
#
_cell.length_a   1.000
_cell.length_b   1.000
_cell.length_c   1.000
_cell.angle_alpha   90.00
_cell.angle_beta   90.00
_cell.angle_gamma   90.00
#
_symmetry.space_group_name_H-M   'P 1'
#
loop_
_entity.id
_entity.type
_entity.pdbx_description
1 polymer ?
#
loop_
_entity_poly.entity_id
_entity_poly.type
_entity_poly.pdbx_seq_one_letter_code
_entity_poly.pdbx_strand_id
1 'polypeptide(L)' 'MNIQEGRYFTPLEYHSGAPKIILGNKLYEKLFGSINGINKNVRLFGQNFQVIGRLEPEGEGALIFEF' A
#
# COMPACT_ATOMS: atom_id res chain seq x y z
N MET A 1 -8.28 -2.40 10.37
CA MET A 1 -7.28 -1.78 9.49
C MET A 1 -7.47 -0.27 9.47
N ASN A 2 -6.53 0.44 10.07
CA ASN A 2 -6.44 1.90 10.01
C ASN A 2 -5.24 2.30 9.16
N ILE A 3 -5.30 3.48 8.56
CA ILE A 3 -4.18 4.07 7.83
C ILE A 3 -3.31 4.85 8.82
N GLN A 4 -2.03 4.48 8.87
CA GLN A 4 -1.01 5.21 9.61
C GLN A 4 -0.52 6.44 8.84
N GLU A 5 -0.28 6.29 7.53
CA GLU A 5 0.22 7.37 6.66
C GLU A 5 -0.47 7.32 5.29
N GLY A 6 -0.75 8.48 4.70
CA GLY A 6 -1.38 8.60 3.39
C GLY A 6 -2.92 8.52 3.46
N ARG A 7 -3.54 7.78 2.54
CA ARG A 7 -5.00 7.70 2.42
C ARG A 7 -5.49 6.36 1.88
N TYR A 8 -6.78 6.13 2.05
CA TYR A 8 -7.52 5.08 1.34
C TYR A 8 -7.73 5.44 -0.15
N PHE A 9 -8.11 4.42 -0.93
CA PHE A 9 -8.64 4.60 -2.28
C PHE A 9 -9.88 5.48 -2.27
N THR A 10 -10.03 6.32 -3.29
CA THR A 10 -11.34 6.89 -3.60
C THR A 10 -12.21 5.86 -4.33
N PRO A 11 -13.55 6.01 -4.33
CA PRO A 11 -14.43 5.12 -5.09
C PRO A 11 -14.04 5.02 -6.57
N LEU A 12 -13.68 6.15 -7.20
CA LEU A 12 -13.26 6.16 -8.60
C LEU A 12 -11.98 5.36 -8.83
N GLU A 13 -10.99 5.47 -7.94
CA GLU A 13 -9.73 4.72 -8.06
C GLU A 13 -9.95 3.22 -7.88
N TYR A 14 -10.85 2.85 -6.98
CA TYR A 14 -11.26 1.46 -6.78
C TYR A 14 -11.98 0.92 -8.01
N HIS A 15 -12.99 1.62 -8.52
CA HIS A 15 -13.77 1.19 -9.69
C HIS A 15 -12.96 1.14 -10.99
N SER A 16 -11.97 2.02 -11.15
CA SER A 16 -11.14 2.07 -12.37
C SER A 16 -9.98 1.09 -12.36
N GLY A 17 -9.72 0.39 -11.24
CA GLY A 17 -8.53 -0.45 -11.10
C GLY A 17 -7.24 0.36 -11.22
N ALA A 18 -7.24 1.60 -10.69
CA ALA A 18 -6.06 2.46 -10.77
C ALA A 18 -4.84 1.74 -10.15
N PRO A 19 -3.65 1.78 -10.78
CA PRO A 19 -2.46 1.06 -10.32
C PRO A 19 -1.87 1.73 -9.08
N LYS A 20 -2.57 1.60 -7.97
CA LYS A 20 -2.28 2.18 -6.66
C LYS A 20 -2.29 1.07 -5.63
N ILE A 21 -1.54 1.25 -4.55
CA ILE A 21 -1.41 0.24 -3.50
C ILE A 21 -1.35 0.89 -2.11
N ILE A 22 -1.96 0.22 -1.14
CA ILE A 22 -1.78 0.49 0.28
C ILE A 22 -0.94 -0.66 0.84
N LEU A 23 0.14 -0.32 1.53
CA LEU A 23 1.10 -1.31 2.04
C LEU A 23 0.87 -1.56 3.52
N GLY A 24 0.97 -2.82 3.94
CA GLY A 24 1.08 -3.16 5.36
C GLY A 24 2.39 -2.65 5.97
N ASN A 25 2.38 -2.34 7.27
CA ASN A 25 3.52 -1.75 7.98
C ASN A 25 4.85 -2.44 7.70
N LYS A 26 4.90 -3.78 7.88
CA LYS A 26 6.12 -4.58 7.72
C LYS A 26 6.69 -4.53 6.29
N LEU A 27 5.81 -4.54 5.27
CA LEU A 27 6.25 -4.48 3.88
C LEU A 27 6.72 -3.07 3.51
N TYR A 28 6.01 -2.04 3.98
CA TYR A 28 6.40 -0.64 3.78
C TYR A 28 7.80 -0.37 4.37
N GLU A 29 8.06 -0.80 5.60
CA GLU A 29 9.38 -0.67 6.25
C GLU A 29 10.49 -1.40 5.49
N LYS A 30 10.22 -2.60 4.96
CA LYS A 30 11.20 -3.34 4.15
C LYS A 30 11.52 -2.64 2.82
N LEU A 31 10.53 -2.00 2.20
CA LEU A 31 10.70 -1.36 0.88
C LEU A 31 11.31 0.03 0.99
N PHE A 32 10.91 0.82 1.98
CA PHE A 32 11.27 2.23 2.08
C PHE A 32 12.16 2.57 3.28
N GLY A 33 12.23 1.71 4.31
CA GLY A 33 13.00 1.97 5.52
C GLY A 33 12.60 3.30 6.16
N SER A 34 13.57 4.21 6.28
CA SER A 34 13.38 5.56 6.80
C SER A 34 12.91 6.59 5.76
N ILE A 35 12.74 6.18 4.49
CA ILE A 35 12.34 7.06 3.40
C ILE A 35 10.81 7.10 3.33
N ASN A 36 10.24 8.29 3.07
CA ASN A 36 8.82 8.39 2.76
C ASN A 36 8.52 7.74 1.39
N GLY A 37 7.70 6.69 1.40
CA GLY A 37 7.24 5.93 0.24
C GLY A 37 5.91 6.41 -0.35
N ILE A 38 5.16 7.27 0.34
CA ILE A 38 3.88 7.80 -0.15
C ILE A 38 4.11 8.58 -1.46
N ASN A 39 3.22 8.38 -2.43
CA ASN A 39 3.26 8.86 -3.81
C ASN A 39 4.43 8.33 -4.66
N LYS A 40 5.29 7.45 -4.13
CA LYS A 40 6.34 6.78 -4.91
C LYS A 40 5.81 5.54 -5.61
N ASN A 41 6.50 5.14 -6.66
CA ASN A 41 6.18 3.92 -7.39
C ASN A 41 7.01 2.74 -6.88
N VAL A 42 6.36 1.59 -6.74
CA VAL A 42 6.99 0.29 -6.47
C VAL A 42 6.64 -0.66 -7.61
N ARG A 43 7.56 -1.58 -7.92
CA ARG A 43 7.31 -2.64 -8.89
C ARG A 43 7.05 -3.95 -8.17
N LEU A 44 5.84 -4.46 -8.31
CA LEU A 44 5.41 -5.72 -7.71
C LEU A 44 4.85 -6.61 -8.83
N PHE A 45 5.28 -7.87 -8.88
CA PHE A 45 4.82 -8.83 -9.89
C PHE A 45 4.92 -8.32 -11.35
N GLY A 46 5.96 -7.55 -11.64
CA GLY A 46 6.18 -6.97 -12.97
C GLY A 46 5.39 -5.70 -13.28
N GLN A 47 4.42 -5.31 -12.43
CA GLN A 47 3.58 -4.13 -12.59
C GLN A 47 4.01 -2.99 -11.66
N ASN A 48 3.82 -1.75 -12.09
CA ASN A 48 4.13 -0.55 -11.30
C ASN A 48 2.89 -0.10 -10.55
N PHE A 49 3.03 0.14 -9.25
CA PHE A 49 1.97 0.66 -8.40
C PHE A 49 2.45 1.93 -7.68
N GLN A 50 1.60 2.94 -7.61
CA GLN A 50 1.83 4.11 -6.76
C GLN A 50 1.38 3.81 -5.33
N VAL A 51 2.28 3.97 -4.36
CA VAL A 51 1.95 3.79 -2.95
C VAL A 51 1.14 4.99 -2.47
N ILE A 52 -0.09 4.76 -2.02
CA ILE A 52 -1.00 5.83 -1.56
C ILE A 52 -1.27 5.79 -0.05
N GLY A 53 -0.89 4.70 0.62
CA GLY A 53 -1.07 4.57 2.05
C GLY A 53 -0.22 3.49 2.69
N ARG A 54 -0.04 3.61 4.00
CA ARG A 54 0.56 2.63 4.92
C ARG A 54 -0.47 2.31 5.99
N LEU A 55 -0.74 1.03 6.21
CA LEU A 55 -1.57 0.58 7.33
C LEU A 55 -0.78 0.66 8.64
N GLU A 56 -1.50 0.89 9.74
CA GLU A 56 -0.96 0.72 11.08
C GLU A 56 -0.37 -0.69 11.27
N PRO A 57 0.60 -0.86 12.19
CA PRO A 57 1.13 -2.18 12.50
C PRO A 57 0.02 -3.10 13.03
N GLU A 58 -0.49 -3.98 12.17
CA GLU A 58 -1.37 -5.07 12.57
C GLU A 58 -0.56 -6.35 12.80
N GLY A 59 -1.05 -7.22 13.70
CA GLY A 59 -0.43 -8.52 13.99
C GLY A 59 -0.41 -9.48 12.78
N GLU A 60 0.03 -10.72 12.97
CA GLU A 60 0.28 -11.72 11.90
C GLU A 60 -0.92 -12.08 10.97
N GLY A 61 -2.10 -11.48 11.13
CA GLY A 61 -3.31 -11.82 10.40
C GLY A 61 -3.63 -10.98 9.16
N ALA A 62 -2.87 -9.92 8.85
CA ALA A 62 -3.29 -8.95 7.84
C ALA A 62 -2.55 -9.10 6.50
N LEU A 63 -2.59 -10.29 5.86
CA LEU A 63 -2.44 -10.44 4.40
C LEU A 63 -3.02 -11.80 3.94
N ILE A 64 -4.28 -11.81 3.53
CA ILE A 64 -4.75 -12.70 2.46
C ILE A 64 -4.87 -11.84 1.19
N PHE A 65 -4.14 -12.20 0.14
CA PHE A 65 -4.36 -11.65 -1.20
C PHE A 65 -5.49 -12.48 -1.82
N GLU A 66 -6.69 -11.91 -1.94
CA GLU A 66 -7.65 -12.43 -2.92
C GLU A 66 -7.27 -11.84 -4.28
N PHE A 67 -6.87 -12.72 -5.19
CA PHE A 67 -6.71 -12.45 -6.62
C PHE A 67 -8.08 -12.43 -7.30
#